data_AF-A0A063YZA7-F1
#
_entry.id   AF-A0A063YZA7-F1
#
_cell.length_a   1.000
_cell.length_b   1.000
_cell.length_c   1.000
_cell.angle_alpha   90.00
_cell.angle_beta   90.00
_cell.angle_gamma   90.00
#
_symmetry.space_group_name_H-M   'P 1'
#
loop_
_entity.id
_entity.type
_entity.pdbx_description
1 polymer ?
#
loop_
_entity_poly.entity_id
_entity_poly.type
_entity_poly.pdbx_seq_one_letter_code
_entity_poly.pdbx_strand_id
1 'polypeptide(L)'
;MKDIRMTVVLTLLLLLVLVGCAKPKVEQTVKLGGAVKTIGDLVVLSGNSNLSKGAVVQIVMKEIEGGKQVLEEKVKVGEDGSYSWSAKRPERAKEYELDVMFLPELQPKQVKEKYGEKGELIKKDSSGRVEYQTDGQTYVGIKMYDRILKIGDGMGGQQSMLAETLPPPAPSY
;
A
#
# COMPACT_ATOMS: atom_id res chain seq x y z
N MET A 1 -53.82 11.77 34.37
CA MET A 1 -52.54 11.07 34.68
C MET A 1 -52.35 9.78 33.87
N LYS A 2 -52.89 9.67 32.64
CA LYS A 2 -52.75 8.49 31.78
C LYS A 2 -51.76 8.73 30.63
N ASP A 3 -51.61 9.99 30.23
CA ASP A 3 -50.82 10.38 29.07
C ASP A 3 -49.31 10.45 29.33
N ILE A 4 -48.89 10.79 30.56
CA ILE A 4 -47.46 10.85 30.95
C ILE A 4 -46.81 9.46 30.96
N ARG A 5 -47.59 8.40 31.27
CA ARG A 5 -47.07 7.02 31.32
C ARG A 5 -46.80 6.44 29.93
N MET A 6 -47.52 6.90 28.90
CA MET A 6 -47.39 6.37 27.55
C MET A 6 -46.21 7.00 26.79
N THR A 7 -45.94 8.29 27.02
CA THR A 7 -44.81 8.99 26.36
C THR A 7 -43.45 8.53 26.91
N VAL A 8 -43.34 8.29 28.23
CA VAL A 8 -42.09 7.84 28.87
C VAL A 8 -41.69 6.43 28.41
N VAL A 9 -42.67 5.53 28.24
CA VAL A 9 -42.43 4.16 27.77
C VAL A 9 -42.01 4.13 26.30
N LEU A 10 -42.56 5.01 25.46
CA LEU A 10 -42.18 5.12 24.05
C LEU A 10 -40.77 5.69 23.85
N THR A 11 -40.35 6.64 24.69
CA THR A 11 -38.97 7.15 24.69
C THR A 11 -37.95 6.15 25.24
N LEU A 12 -38.32 5.31 26.22
CA LEU A 12 -37.41 4.28 26.76
C LEU A 12 -37.20 3.12 25.77
N LEU A 13 -38.22 2.77 24.97
CA LEU A 13 -38.09 1.73 23.93
C LEU A 13 -37.21 2.18 22.76
N LEU A 14 -37.20 3.49 22.43
CA LEU A 14 -36.36 4.04 21.36
C LEU A 14 -34.86 4.07 21.72
N LEU A 15 -34.52 4.11 23.01
CA LEU A 15 -33.15 4.12 23.52
C LEU A 15 -32.45 2.75 23.48
N LEU A 16 -33.19 1.64 23.31
CA LEU A 16 -32.65 0.28 23.31
C LEU A 16 -32.20 -0.24 21.93
N VAL A 17 -32.42 0.50 20.84
CA VAL A 17 -32.10 0.02 19.46
C VAL A 17 -30.70 0.46 18.99
N LEU A 18 -29.96 1.26 19.77
CA LEU A 18 -28.63 1.75 19.38
C LEU A 18 -27.47 1.04 20.06
N VAL A 19 -27.68 -0.14 20.65
CA VAL A 19 -26.55 -1.05 20.96
C VAL A 19 -26.19 -1.77 19.66
N GLY A 20 -25.68 -1.02 18.69
CA GLY A 20 -25.00 -1.60 17.54
C GLY A 20 -23.85 -2.43 18.08
N CYS A 21 -23.89 -3.75 17.88
CA CYS A 21 -22.77 -4.64 18.15
C CYS A 21 -21.57 -4.19 17.30
N ALA A 22 -20.75 -3.28 17.82
CA ALA A 22 -19.46 -2.96 17.24
C ALA A 22 -18.61 -4.22 17.37
N LYS A 23 -18.45 -4.97 16.27
CA LYS A 23 -17.50 -6.08 16.22
C LYS A 23 -16.13 -5.52 16.62
N PRO A 24 -15.39 -6.18 17.54
CA PRO A 24 -14.06 -5.73 17.90
C PRO A 24 -13.20 -5.66 16.64
N LYS A 25 -12.62 -4.49 16.38
CA LYS A 25 -11.72 -4.28 15.25
C LYS A 25 -10.37 -4.95 15.58
N VAL A 26 -10.01 -5.97 14.81
CA VAL A 26 -8.79 -6.76 15.01
C VAL A 26 -7.67 -6.21 14.15
N GLU A 27 -6.50 -5.97 14.72
CA GLU A 27 -5.33 -5.55 13.95
C GLU A 27 -4.85 -6.64 12.98
N GLN A 28 -4.40 -6.22 11.81
CA GLN A 28 -4.00 -7.05 10.67
C GLN A 28 -2.49 -6.93 10.45
N THR A 29 -1.79 -8.06 10.40
CA THR A 29 -0.44 -8.09 9.83
C THR A 29 -0.56 -7.88 8.32
N VAL A 30 0.19 -6.94 7.75
CA VAL A 30 0.25 -6.75 6.30
C VAL A 30 1.60 -7.24 5.77
N LYS A 31 1.55 -7.98 4.65
CA LYS A 31 2.72 -8.41 3.88
C LYS A 31 2.55 -7.90 2.46
N LEU A 32 3.49 -7.08 2.01
CA LEU A 32 3.58 -6.57 0.64
C LEU A 32 4.96 -6.95 0.10
N GLY A 33 5.04 -7.97 -0.73
CA GLY A 33 6.29 -8.44 -1.30
C GLY A 33 6.23 -8.47 -2.83
N GLY A 34 7.37 -8.58 -3.47
CA GLY A 34 7.44 -8.67 -4.92
C GLY A 34 8.86 -8.87 -5.43
N ALA A 35 8.96 -9.49 -6.59
CA ALA A 35 10.18 -9.61 -7.37
C ALA A 35 10.20 -8.55 -8.46
N VAL A 36 11.33 -7.88 -8.63
CA VAL A 36 11.54 -6.90 -9.69
C VAL A 36 12.55 -7.47 -10.69
N LYS A 37 12.22 -7.36 -11.97
CA LYS A 37 13.09 -7.77 -13.06
C LYS A 37 13.17 -6.66 -14.09
N THR A 38 14.36 -6.36 -14.57
CA THR A 38 14.53 -5.44 -15.71
C THR A 38 14.99 -6.19 -16.95
N ILE A 39 14.50 -5.82 -18.13
CA ILE A 39 14.92 -6.36 -19.42
C ILE A 39 15.04 -5.17 -20.38
N GLY A 40 16.27 -4.66 -20.57
CA GLY A 40 16.50 -3.46 -21.37
C GLY A 40 15.91 -2.20 -20.73
N ASP A 41 14.89 -1.62 -21.36
CA ASP A 41 14.10 -0.50 -20.82
C ASP A 41 12.90 -0.95 -19.98
N LEU A 42 12.49 -2.22 -20.10
CA LEU A 42 11.32 -2.75 -19.38
C LEU A 42 11.66 -3.04 -17.92
N VAL A 43 10.83 -2.54 -17.01
CA VAL A 43 10.80 -2.91 -15.59
C VAL A 43 9.53 -3.71 -15.36
N VAL A 44 9.64 -4.87 -14.72
CA VAL A 44 8.54 -5.77 -14.39
C VAL A 44 8.53 -6.03 -12.89
N LEU A 45 7.40 -5.78 -12.25
CA LEU A 45 7.13 -6.10 -10.85
C LEU A 45 6.09 -7.23 -10.80
N SER A 46 6.49 -8.35 -10.19
CA SER A 46 5.62 -9.49 -9.89
C SER A 46 5.43 -9.59 -8.37
N GLY A 47 4.29 -9.14 -7.91
CA GLY A 47 3.97 -8.97 -6.50
C GLY A 47 3.12 -10.10 -5.90
N ASN A 48 3.32 -10.34 -4.61
CA ASN A 48 2.47 -11.19 -3.78
C ASN A 48 2.23 -10.52 -2.42
N SER A 49 1.00 -10.58 -1.93
CA SER A 49 0.58 -9.92 -0.69
C SER A 49 -0.47 -10.74 0.04
N ASN A 50 -0.77 -10.37 1.28
CA ASN A 50 -1.95 -10.84 2.00
C ASN A 50 -3.09 -9.81 2.01
N LEU A 51 -3.04 -8.84 1.10
CA LEU A 51 -4.07 -7.81 0.96
C LEU A 51 -5.34 -8.42 0.39
N SER A 52 -6.50 -7.87 0.78
CA SER A 52 -7.78 -8.31 0.24
C SER A 52 -7.89 -8.03 -1.26
N LYS A 53 -8.61 -8.89 -1.99
CA LYS A 53 -8.98 -8.67 -3.40
C LYS A 53 -9.47 -7.24 -3.62
N GLY A 54 -8.95 -6.61 -4.67
CA GLY A 54 -9.32 -5.26 -5.08
C GLY A 54 -8.67 -4.16 -4.24
N ALA A 55 -7.80 -4.49 -3.27
CA ALA A 55 -6.89 -3.52 -2.68
C ALA A 55 -6.04 -2.88 -3.78
N VAL A 56 -5.74 -1.60 -3.60
CA VAL A 56 -4.95 -0.79 -4.53
C VAL A 56 -3.51 -0.74 -4.04
N VAL A 57 -2.59 -1.14 -4.91
CA VAL A 57 -1.15 -0.94 -4.74
C VAL A 57 -0.75 0.21 -5.67
N GLN A 58 -0.13 1.24 -5.11
CA GLN A 58 0.43 2.35 -5.87
C GLN A 58 1.90 2.07 -6.15
N ILE A 59 2.32 2.24 -7.39
CA ILE A 59 3.70 2.14 -7.83
C ILE A 59 4.16 3.52 -8.26
N VAL A 60 5.27 3.99 -7.70
CA VAL A 60 5.90 5.26 -8.07
C VAL A 60 7.35 5.00 -8.44
N MET A 61 7.80 5.55 -9.58
CA MET A 61 9.19 5.49 -9.99
C MET A 61 9.78 6.89 -9.98
N LYS A 62 10.92 7.05 -9.29
CA LYS A 62 11.63 8.33 -9.15
C LYS A 62 13.06 8.18 -9.62
N GLU A 63 13.53 9.10 -10.45
CA GLU A 63 14.95 9.24 -10.78
C GLU A 63 15.73 9.61 -9.50
N ILE A 64 16.79 8.88 -9.18
CA ILE A 64 17.54 9.10 -7.93
C ILE A 64 18.37 10.39 -7.97
N GLU A 65 19.10 10.65 -9.05
CA GLU A 65 20.00 11.81 -9.14
C GLU A 65 19.24 13.14 -9.20
N GLY A 66 18.11 13.18 -9.92
CA GLY A 66 17.29 14.39 -10.08
C GLY A 66 16.07 14.48 -9.17
N GLY A 67 15.73 13.42 -8.43
CA GLY A 67 14.53 13.33 -7.59
C GLY A 67 13.20 13.39 -8.36
N LYS A 68 13.23 13.37 -9.69
CA LYS A 68 12.06 13.54 -10.54
C LYS A 68 11.20 12.28 -10.50
N GLN A 69 9.93 12.42 -10.14
CA GLN A 69 8.93 11.38 -10.36
C GLN A 69 8.69 11.21 -11.87
N VAL A 70 8.98 10.03 -12.38
CA VAL A 70 8.85 9.71 -13.82
C VAL A 70 7.63 8.85 -14.12
N LEU A 71 7.08 8.18 -13.12
CA LEU A 71 5.88 7.36 -13.26
C LEU A 71 5.11 7.27 -11.95
N GLU A 72 3.79 7.21 -12.05
CA GLU A 72 2.88 6.85 -10.98
C GLU A 72 1.70 6.05 -11.56
N GLU A 73 1.51 4.84 -11.06
CA GLU A 73 0.43 3.95 -11.50
C GLU A 73 -0.21 3.23 -10.31
N LYS A 74 -1.42 2.70 -10.53
CA LYS A 74 -2.18 1.98 -9.53
C LYS A 74 -2.64 0.66 -10.12
N VAL A 75 -2.38 -0.42 -9.40
CA VAL A 75 -2.82 -1.78 -9.76
C VAL A 75 -3.70 -2.36 -8.65
N LYS A 76 -4.56 -3.31 -9.02
CA LYS A 76 -5.44 -3.99 -8.07
C LYS A 76 -4.88 -5.35 -7.70
N VAL A 77 -5.05 -5.73 -6.44
CA VAL A 77 -4.71 -7.05 -5.92
C VAL A 77 -5.76 -8.08 -6.36
N GLY A 78 -5.31 -9.22 -6.85
CA GLY A 78 -6.12 -10.37 -7.25
C GLY A 78 -6.73 -11.13 -6.06
N GLU A 79 -7.49 -12.17 -6.34
CA GLU A 79 -8.11 -13.02 -5.30
C GLU A 79 -7.08 -13.78 -4.47
N ASP A 80 -5.97 -14.14 -5.08
CA ASP A 80 -4.85 -14.88 -4.50
C ASP A 80 -3.80 -13.97 -3.84
N GLY A 81 -4.06 -12.66 -3.76
CA GLY A 81 -3.12 -11.67 -3.23
C GLY A 81 -2.04 -11.24 -4.23
N SER A 82 -2.09 -11.71 -5.48
CA SER A 82 -1.14 -11.31 -6.53
C SER A 82 -1.40 -9.89 -7.03
N TYR A 83 -0.35 -9.24 -7.51
CA TYR A 83 -0.44 -8.00 -8.28
C TYR A 83 0.73 -7.95 -9.25
N SER A 84 0.54 -7.32 -10.40
CA SER A 84 1.61 -7.19 -11.40
C SER A 84 1.59 -5.81 -12.03
N TRP A 85 2.77 -5.34 -12.39
CA TRP A 85 2.97 -4.06 -13.01
C TRP A 85 4.18 -4.11 -13.93
N SER A 86 4.15 -3.36 -15.03
CA SER A 86 5.31 -3.20 -15.88
C SER A 86 5.28 -1.87 -16.60
N ALA A 87 6.43 -1.22 -16.74
CA ALA A 87 6.57 -0.04 -17.57
C ALA A 87 7.99 0.08 -18.13
N LYS A 88 8.12 0.95 -19.13
CA LYS A 88 9.43 1.35 -19.65
C LYS A 88 10.01 2.46 -18.79
N ARG A 89 11.26 2.31 -18.36
CA ARG A 89 12.01 3.41 -17.75
C ARG A 89 12.46 4.41 -18.83
N PRO A 90 12.47 5.72 -18.56
CA PRO A 90 12.80 6.73 -19.57
C PRO A 90 14.23 6.61 -20.11
N GLU A 91 15.21 6.45 -19.22
CA GLU A 91 16.64 6.44 -19.57
C GLU A 91 17.36 5.28 -18.88
N ARG A 92 18.05 4.43 -19.64
CA ARG A 92 18.75 3.24 -19.11
C ARG A 92 20.02 3.56 -18.33
N ALA A 93 20.64 4.70 -18.62
CA ALA A 93 21.87 5.15 -17.98
C ALA A 93 21.66 5.72 -16.56
N LYS A 94 20.39 5.89 -16.15
CA LYS A 94 20.00 6.44 -14.85
C LYS A 94 19.54 5.35 -13.90
N GLU A 95 19.64 5.65 -12.61
CA GLU A 95 19.06 4.85 -11.54
C GLU A 95 17.70 5.39 -11.10
N TYR A 96 16.83 4.49 -10.67
CA TYR A 96 15.50 4.84 -10.17
C TYR A 96 15.21 4.16 -8.84
N GLU A 97 14.51 4.87 -7.97
CA GLU A 97 13.81 4.31 -6.82
C GLU A 97 12.42 3.87 -7.28
N LEU A 98 12.06 2.63 -6.96
CA LEU A 98 10.73 2.08 -7.16
C LEU A 98 10.04 1.97 -5.80
N ASP A 99 9.06 2.82 -5.58
CA ASP A 99 8.18 2.79 -4.41
C ASP A 99 6.95 1.91 -4.71
N VAL A 100 6.69 0.91 -3.87
CA VAL A 100 5.51 0.04 -3.95
C VAL A 100 4.74 0.17 -2.64
N MET A 101 3.52 0.71 -2.72
CA MET A 101 2.81 1.25 -1.57
C MET A 101 1.40 0.72 -1.42
N PHE A 102 1.02 0.44 -0.18
CA PHE A 102 -0.37 0.29 0.25
C PHE A 102 -0.74 1.49 1.14
N LEU A 103 -1.60 2.36 0.62
CA LEU A 103 -2.04 3.60 1.28
C LEU A 103 -3.55 3.52 1.61
N PRO A 104 -3.97 3.61 2.89
CA PRO A 104 -5.36 3.40 3.29
C PRO A 104 -6.39 4.34 2.63
N GLU A 105 -6.04 5.59 2.40
CA GLU A 105 -6.89 6.62 1.79
C GLU A 105 -7.28 6.29 0.35
N LEU A 106 -6.44 5.53 -0.36
CA LEU A 106 -6.69 5.10 -1.73
C LEU A 106 -7.59 3.86 -1.84
N GLN A 107 -7.94 3.24 -0.71
CA GLN A 107 -8.57 1.93 -0.70
C GLN A 107 -10.10 2.00 -0.85
N PRO A 108 -10.72 0.99 -1.50
CA PRO A 108 -12.17 0.86 -1.50
C PRO A 108 -12.71 0.54 -0.10
N LYS A 109 -13.99 0.84 0.13
CA LYS A 109 -14.66 0.71 1.43
C LYS A 109 -14.39 -0.63 2.14
N GLN A 110 -14.53 -1.75 1.42
CA GLN A 110 -14.32 -3.10 1.98
C GLN A 110 -12.89 -3.33 2.51
N VAL A 111 -11.90 -2.67 1.92
CA VAL A 111 -10.50 -2.77 2.35
C VAL A 111 -10.28 -1.85 3.55
N LYS A 112 -10.84 -0.63 3.53
CA LYS A 112 -10.83 0.29 4.68
C LYS A 112 -11.49 -0.29 5.93
N GLU A 113 -12.59 -1.02 5.78
CA GLU A 113 -13.24 -1.73 6.89
C GLU A 113 -12.30 -2.74 7.58
N LYS A 114 -11.34 -3.32 6.84
CA LYS A 114 -10.39 -4.31 7.35
C LYS A 114 -9.12 -3.70 7.93
N TYR A 115 -8.56 -2.69 7.28
CA TYR A 115 -7.26 -2.10 7.65
C TYR A 115 -7.38 -0.77 8.40
N GLY A 116 -8.59 -0.20 8.49
CA GLY A 116 -8.86 1.12 9.06
C GLY A 116 -8.94 2.20 7.99
N GLU A 117 -9.69 3.26 8.28
CA GLU A 117 -9.82 4.43 7.38
C GLU A 117 -8.48 5.13 7.17
N LYS A 118 -7.61 5.08 8.19
CA LYS A 118 -6.27 5.67 8.19
C LYS A 118 -5.17 4.63 8.37
N GLY A 119 -5.51 3.34 8.25
CA GLY A 119 -4.57 2.24 8.51
C GLY A 119 -4.36 1.93 9.99
N GLU A 120 -5.21 2.45 10.87
CA GLU A 120 -5.08 2.28 12.33
C GLU A 120 -5.17 0.81 12.80
N LEU A 121 -5.60 -0.10 11.93
CA LEU A 121 -5.64 -1.54 12.19
C LEU A 121 -4.45 -2.29 11.58
N ILE A 122 -3.44 -1.61 11.03
CA ILE A 122 -2.21 -2.26 10.57
C ILE A 122 -1.29 -2.48 11.77
N LYS A 123 -0.92 -3.74 12.04
CA LYS A 123 -0.04 -4.08 13.15
C LYS A 123 1.33 -3.41 13.01
N LYS A 124 1.88 -2.99 14.14
CA LYS A 124 3.19 -2.30 14.24
C LYS A 124 4.37 -3.09 13.67
N ASP A 125 4.30 -4.41 13.71
CA ASP A 125 5.32 -5.34 13.22
C ASP A 125 5.14 -5.74 11.73
N SER A 126 4.21 -5.10 11.02
CA SER A 126 4.07 -5.31 9.57
C SER A 126 5.30 -4.76 8.84
N SER A 127 5.88 -5.59 7.97
CA SER A 127 7.04 -5.24 7.15
C SER A 127 6.74 -4.01 6.29
N GLY A 128 7.68 -3.05 6.25
CA GLY A 128 7.54 -1.81 5.49
C GLY A 128 6.49 -0.84 6.05
N ARG A 129 6.00 -1.03 7.29
CA ARG A 129 5.06 -0.10 7.90
C ARG A 129 5.66 1.30 8.02
N VAL A 130 4.91 2.30 7.56
CA VAL A 130 5.30 3.71 7.61
C VAL A 130 4.14 4.57 8.10
N GLU A 131 4.46 5.58 8.90
CA GLU A 131 3.54 6.65 9.27
C GLU A 131 3.83 7.89 8.42
N TYR A 132 2.79 8.52 7.89
CA TYR A 132 2.93 9.70 7.05
C TYR A 132 1.76 10.65 7.22
N GLN A 133 1.94 11.89 6.77
CA GLN A 133 0.93 12.94 6.80
C GLN A 133 0.44 13.21 5.39
N THR A 134 -0.87 13.21 5.20
CA THR A 134 -1.51 13.79 4.02
C THR A 134 -2.81 14.45 4.46
N ASP A 135 -3.18 15.57 3.82
CA ASP A 135 -4.38 16.34 4.16
C ASP A 135 -4.52 16.70 5.65
N GLY A 136 -3.38 16.95 6.32
CA GLY A 136 -3.32 17.29 7.75
C GLY A 136 -3.69 16.13 8.70
N GLN A 137 -3.69 14.89 8.21
CA GLN A 137 -4.02 13.71 9.01
C GLN A 137 -2.89 12.68 8.95
N THR A 138 -2.67 12.00 10.07
CA THR A 138 -1.74 10.86 10.15
C THR A 138 -2.38 9.61 9.55
N TYR A 139 -1.65 8.97 8.65
CA TYR A 139 -1.96 7.67 8.08
C TYR A 139 -0.86 6.66 8.40
N VAL A 140 -1.24 5.39 8.42
CA VAL A 140 -0.34 4.24 8.53
C VAL A 140 -0.49 3.42 7.27
N GLY A 141 0.59 3.26 6.50
CA GLY A 141 0.60 2.46 5.28
C GLY A 141 1.73 1.45 5.29
N ILE A 142 1.88 0.75 4.17
CA ILE A 142 3.06 -0.06 3.88
C ILE A 142 3.78 0.56 2.69
N LYS A 143 5.10 0.70 2.79
CA LYS A 143 5.96 1.17 1.70
C LYS A 143 7.18 0.26 1.58
N MET A 144 7.34 -0.29 0.40
CA MET A 144 8.46 -1.14 0.02
C MET A 144 9.21 -0.51 -1.13
N TYR A 145 10.49 -0.87 -1.26
CA TYR A 145 11.42 -0.24 -2.17
C TYR A 145 12.12 -1.26 -3.06
N ASP A 146 12.51 -0.82 -4.25
CA ASP A 146 13.61 -1.41 -4.98
C ASP A 146 14.47 -0.32 -5.63
N ARG A 147 15.73 -0.65 -5.93
CA ARG A 147 16.61 0.20 -6.74
C ARG A 147 16.70 -0.38 -8.13
N ILE A 148 16.26 0.39 -9.13
CA ILE A 148 16.48 0.08 -10.54
C ILE A 148 17.84 0.62 -10.94
N LEU A 149 18.80 -0.28 -11.13
CA LEU A 149 20.16 0.05 -11.50
C LEU A 149 20.25 0.53 -12.95
N LYS A 150 21.21 1.41 -13.22
CA LYS A 150 21.62 1.75 -14.58
C LYS A 150 22.07 0.48 -15.31
N ILE A 151 21.72 0.37 -16.59
CA ILE A 151 22.21 -0.71 -17.45
C ILE A 151 23.03 -0.07 -18.56
N GLY A 152 24.34 -0.29 -18.51
CA GLY A 152 25.26 0.08 -19.59
C GLY A 152 25.20 -0.89 -20.78
N ASP A 153 25.96 -0.60 -21.82
CA ASP A 153 26.02 -1.45 -23.02
C ASP A 153 26.56 -2.84 -22.67
N GLY A 154 25.88 -3.88 -23.14
CA GLY A 154 26.23 -5.28 -22.88
C GLY A 154 25.88 -5.81 -21.48
N MET A 155 25.37 -4.97 -20.56
CA MET A 155 24.94 -5.43 -19.24
C MET A 155 23.58 -6.15 -19.30
N GLY A 156 23.49 -7.27 -18.58
CA GLY A 156 22.23 -7.95 -18.31
C GLY A 156 21.30 -7.10 -17.45
N GLY A 157 20.01 -7.45 -17.46
CA GLY A 157 19.03 -6.90 -16.53
C GLY A 157 19.33 -7.24 -15.07
N GLN A 158 18.72 -6.51 -14.14
CA GLN A 158 18.67 -6.87 -12.73
C GLN A 158 17.53 -7.86 -12.44
N GLN A 159 17.71 -8.62 -11.37
CA GLN A 159 16.65 -9.32 -10.66
C GLN A 159 16.84 -9.09 -9.15
N SER A 160 15.81 -8.56 -8.51
CA SER A 160 15.82 -8.11 -7.11
C SER A 160 14.49 -8.44 -6.43
N MET A 161 14.45 -8.23 -5.11
CA MET A 161 13.24 -8.33 -4.30
C MET A 161 12.96 -6.99 -3.63
N LEU A 162 11.68 -6.67 -3.46
CA LEU A 162 11.28 -5.50 -2.66
C LEU A 162 11.85 -5.58 -1.24
N ALA A 163 12.29 -4.45 -0.71
CA ALA A 163 12.90 -4.30 0.61
C ALA A 163 12.25 -3.17 1.42
N GLU A 164 12.43 -3.17 2.74
CA GLU A 164 11.86 -2.15 3.64
C GLU A 164 12.58 -0.80 3.56
N THR A 165 13.81 -0.82 3.04
CA THR A 165 14.63 0.36 2.78
C THR A 165 15.16 0.29 1.37
N LEU A 166 15.38 1.43 0.73
CA LEU A 166 16.01 1.49 -0.59
C LEU A 166 17.34 0.73 -0.58
N PRO A 167 17.51 -0.33 -1.40
CA PRO A 167 18.76 -1.05 -1.47
C PRO A 167 19.93 -0.11 -1.84
N PRO A 168 21.15 -0.37 -1.34
CA PRO A 168 22.32 0.42 -1.72
C PRO A 168 22.60 0.29 -3.24
N PRO A 169 23.35 1.24 -3.84
CA PRO A 169 23.80 1.08 -5.21
C PRO A 169 24.68 -0.17 -5.36
N ALA A 170 24.83 -0.65 -6.60
CA ALA A 170 25.74 -1.76 -6.87
C ALA A 170 27.18 -1.37 -6.48
N PRO A 171 27.99 -2.31 -5.96
CA PRO A 171 29.40 -2.07 -5.69
C PRO A 171 30.12 -1.61 -6.96
N SER A 172 30.88 -0.52 -6.88
CA SER A 172 31.83 -0.13 -7.91
C SER A 172 33.04 -1.07 -7.82
N TYR A 173 33.26 -1.89 -8.85
CA TYR A 173 34.47 -2.71 -9.00
C TYR A 173 35.51 -1.99 -9.85
#